data_AF-A0A536LBV1-F1
#
_entry.id   AF-A0A536LBV1-F1
#
_cell.length_a   1.000
_cell.length_b   1.000
_cell.length_c   1.000
_cell.angle_alpha   90.00
_cell.angle_beta   90.00
_cell.angle_gamma   90.00
#
_symmetry.space_group_name_H-M   'P 1'
#
loop_
_entity.id
_entity.type
_entity.pdbx_description
1 polymer ?
#
loop_
_entity_poly.entity_id
_entity_poly.type
_entity_poly.pdbx_seq_one_letter_code
_entity_poly.pdbx_strand_id
1 'polypeptide(L)'
;MEDIVALKVVFTSGPSHYFLTWGRLIDPVETKGLEELVRSHLPKFGLTGEVGMISVCDSVREASGTRYFYENFFRMCQKPIPFGDGYTQWASKMLEQLKQGREIYYLGAEIETGASRPRT
;
A
#
# COMPACT_ATOMS: atom_id res chain seq x y z
N MET A 1 11.15 -4.80 12.61
CA MET A 1 10.48 -5.62 11.59
C MET A 1 9.00 -5.52 11.95
N GLU A 2 8.21 -4.64 11.36
CA GLU A 2 7.84 -4.63 9.94
C GLU A 2 7.87 -3.21 9.35
N ASP A 3 8.86 -2.89 8.51
CA ASP A 3 8.91 -1.58 7.83
C ASP A 3 7.92 -1.53 6.66
N ILE A 4 7.67 -2.67 6.02
CA ILE A 4 6.64 -2.87 5.00
C ILE A 4 5.47 -3.59 5.67
N VAL A 5 4.25 -3.10 5.44
CA VAL A 5 3.01 -3.69 5.93
C VAL A 5 2.05 -3.94 4.77
N ALA A 6 1.15 -4.91 4.96
CA ALA A 6 0.03 -5.12 4.06
C ALA A 6 -1.25 -4.54 4.69
N LEU A 7 -2.09 -3.91 3.88
CA LEU A 7 -3.44 -3.53 4.28
C LEU A 7 -4.47 -4.32 3.50
N LYS A 8 -5.54 -4.72 4.19
CA LYS A 8 -6.73 -5.31 3.62
C LYS A 8 -7.84 -4.27 3.59
N VAL A 9 -8.47 -4.13 2.44
CA VAL A 9 -9.64 -3.27 2.21
C VAL A 9 -10.81 -4.17 1.87
N VAL A 10 -11.86 -4.10 2.69
CA VAL A 10 -13.10 -4.85 2.51
C VAL A 10 -14.20 -3.85 2.17
N PHE A 11 -14.80 -4.02 1.00
CA PHE A 11 -15.99 -3.28 0.60
C PHE A 11 -17.25 -3.97 1.12
N THR A 12 -18.36 -3.24 1.24
CA THR A 12 -19.66 -3.80 1.64
C THR A 12 -20.17 -4.85 0.65
N SER A 13 -19.68 -4.80 -0.59
CA SER A 13 -19.92 -5.80 -1.63
C SER A 13 -18.65 -6.05 -2.44
N GLY A 14 -18.47 -7.28 -2.93
CA GLY A 14 -17.34 -7.66 -3.77
C GLY A 14 -16.15 -8.27 -3.02
N PRO A 15 -15.04 -8.54 -3.73
CA PRO A 15 -13.86 -9.17 -3.14
C PRO A 15 -13.10 -8.21 -2.21
N SER A 16 -12.28 -8.77 -1.32
CA SER A 16 -11.30 -7.98 -0.58
C SER A 16 -10.13 -7.56 -1.49
N HIS A 17 -9.62 -6.38 -1.25
CA HIS A 17 -8.47 -5.80 -1.95
C HIS A 17 -7.30 -5.66 -0.99
N TYR A 18 -6.07 -5.80 -1.50
CA TYR A 18 -4.87 -5.68 -0.68
C TYR A 18 -3.91 -4.63 -1.23
N PHE A 19 -3.16 -4.03 -0.32
CA PHE A 19 -2.16 -3.01 -0.58
C PHE A 19 -0.87 -3.31 0.18
N LEU A 20 0.27 -2.87 -0.35
CA LEU A 20 1.51 -2.74 0.41
C LEU A 20 1.86 -1.27 0.64
N THR A 21 2.44 -0.98 1.80
CA THR A 21 2.95 0.35 2.12
C THR A 21 3.94 0.29 3.29
N TRP A 22 4.46 1.44 3.71
CA TRP A 22 5.40 1.54 4.84
C TRP A 22 4.63 1.70 6.16
N GLY A 23 4.89 0.82 7.14
CA GLY A 23 4.12 0.79 8.39
C GLY A 23 4.47 1.90 9.38
N ARG A 24 5.76 2.27 9.48
CA ARG A 24 6.29 3.10 10.58
C ARG A 24 6.47 4.59 10.23
N LEU A 25 5.81 5.07 9.18
CA LEU A 25 5.95 6.47 8.76
C LEU A 25 5.00 7.43 9.46
N ILE A 26 3.86 6.95 9.95
CA ILE A 26 2.82 7.78 10.57
C ILE A 26 2.88 7.63 12.09
N ASP A 27 2.68 6.41 12.58
CA ASP A 27 2.80 6.07 14.00
C ASP A 27 3.30 4.62 14.12
N PRO A 28 4.24 4.32 15.04
CA PRO A 28 4.76 2.97 15.21
C PRO A 28 3.78 1.99 15.90
N VAL A 29 2.68 2.48 16.47
CA VAL A 29 1.71 1.73 17.28
C VAL A 29 0.28 1.88 16.73
N GLU A 30 -0.14 3.08 16.36
CA GLU A 30 -1.50 3.35 15.87
C GLU A 30 -1.61 3.26 14.33
N THR A 31 -2.47 2.35 13.85
CA THR A 31 -2.66 2.11 12.40
C THR A 31 -3.70 3.01 11.76
N LYS A 32 -4.55 3.70 12.55
CA LYS A 32 -5.69 4.48 12.03
C LYS A 32 -5.28 5.54 11.01
N GLY A 33 -4.20 6.27 11.27
CA GLY A 33 -3.72 7.29 10.34
C GLY A 33 -3.30 6.70 8.99
N LEU A 34 -2.79 5.47 8.98
CA LEU A 34 -2.44 4.75 7.75
C LEU A 34 -3.69 4.26 7.00
N GLU A 35 -4.67 3.74 7.73
CA GLU A 35 -5.95 3.28 7.18
C GLU A 35 -6.73 4.42 6.53
N GLU A 36 -6.82 5.58 7.19
CA GLU A 36 -7.45 6.80 6.67
C GLU A 36 -6.73 7.30 5.41
N LEU A 37 -5.39 7.25 5.42
CA LEU A 37 -4.61 7.68 4.28
C LEU A 37 -4.84 6.77 3.07
N VAL A 38 -4.80 5.45 3.26
CA VAL A 38 -5.15 4.49 2.20
C VAL A 38 -6.57 4.71 1.71
N ARG A 39 -7.55 4.93 2.62
CA ARG A 39 -8.94 5.25 2.27
C ARG A 39 -9.03 6.43 1.31
N SER A 40 -8.28 7.50 1.58
CA SER A 40 -8.28 8.72 0.77
C SER A 40 -7.76 8.51 -0.66
N HIS A 41 -6.94 7.47 -0.90
CA HIS A 41 -6.34 7.18 -2.20
C HIS A 41 -7.04 6.05 -2.96
N LEU A 42 -8.03 5.36 -2.40
CA LEU A 42 -8.77 4.29 -3.08
C LEU A 42 -9.32 4.70 -4.46
N PRO A 43 -9.87 5.92 -4.67
CA PRO A 43 -10.34 6.35 -5.98
C PRO A 43 -9.25 6.39 -7.05
N LYS A 44 -7.97 6.59 -6.69
CA LYS A 44 -6.85 6.58 -7.65
C LYS A 44 -6.60 5.20 -8.25
N PHE A 45 -7.02 4.15 -7.55
CA PHE A 45 -6.98 2.77 -8.01
C PHE A 45 -8.34 2.33 -8.60
N GLY A 46 -9.25 3.29 -8.83
CA GLY A 46 -10.64 3.13 -9.26
C GLY A 46 -11.49 2.20 -8.37
N LEU A 47 -11.13 2.11 -7.09
CA LEU A 47 -11.94 1.45 -6.08
C LEU A 47 -12.90 2.47 -5.47
N THR A 48 -14.11 2.57 -6.03
CA THR A 48 -15.11 3.61 -5.70
C THR A 48 -16.31 3.09 -4.89
N GLY A 49 -16.29 1.84 -4.45
CA GLY A 49 -17.35 1.25 -3.64
C GLY A 49 -17.37 1.76 -2.19
N GLU A 50 -18.44 1.42 -1.46
CA GLU A 50 -18.54 1.68 -0.03
C GLU A 50 -17.59 0.76 0.75
N VAL A 51 -16.66 1.36 1.48
CA VAL A 51 -15.64 0.63 2.26
C VAL A 51 -16.20 0.28 3.63
N GLY A 52 -16.36 -1.01 3.90
CA GLY A 52 -16.75 -1.52 5.20
C GLY A 52 -15.59 -1.49 6.21
N MET A 53 -14.41 -1.98 5.81
CA MET A 53 -13.24 -2.05 6.70
C MET A 53 -11.93 -1.82 5.95
N ILE A 54 -11.01 -1.13 6.59
CA ILE A 54 -9.58 -1.12 6.23
C ILE A 54 -8.83 -1.54 7.48
N SER A 55 -7.93 -2.51 7.37
CA SER A 55 -7.09 -2.92 8.49
C SER A 55 -5.70 -3.28 7.99
N VAL A 56 -4.71 -3.05 8.83
CA VAL A 56 -3.38 -3.66 8.64
C VAL A 56 -3.51 -5.16 8.85
N CYS A 57 -2.85 -5.95 8.02
CA CYS A 57 -2.81 -7.41 8.15
C CYS A 57 -1.91 -7.79 9.34
N ASP A 58 -2.20 -8.90 10.01
CA ASP A 58 -1.34 -9.45 11.07
C ASP A 58 0.03 -9.86 10.53
N SER A 59 0.11 -10.18 9.24
CA SER A 59 1.37 -10.33 8.53
C SER A 59 1.28 -9.94 7.07
N VAL A 60 2.40 -9.49 6.51
CA VAL A 60 2.54 -9.24 5.06
C VAL A 60 2.20 -10.49 4.22
N ARG A 61 2.37 -11.69 4.78
CA ARG A 61 2.07 -12.98 4.13
C ARG A 61 0.59 -13.12 3.74
N GLU A 62 -0.33 -12.47 4.46
CA GLU A 62 -1.76 -12.56 4.13
C GLU A 62 -2.08 -12.04 2.73
N ALA A 63 -1.30 -11.08 2.24
CA ALA A 63 -1.44 -10.54 0.89
C ALA A 63 -0.65 -11.32 -0.17
N SER A 64 0.11 -12.37 0.20
CA SER A 64 1.06 -13.01 -0.71
C SER A 64 0.42 -13.77 -1.88
N GLY A 65 -0.86 -14.13 -1.76
CA GLY A 65 -1.62 -14.79 -2.82
C GLY A 65 -2.12 -13.83 -3.91
N THR A 66 -1.90 -12.53 -3.76
CA THR A 66 -2.38 -11.52 -4.73
C THR A 66 -1.43 -11.38 -5.91
N ARG A 67 -2.00 -11.04 -7.07
CA ARG A 67 -1.33 -11.10 -8.37
C ARG A 67 -0.01 -10.35 -8.43
N TYR A 68 0.03 -9.12 -7.90
CA TYR A 68 1.21 -8.26 -7.98
C TYR A 68 1.94 -8.10 -6.64
N PHE A 69 1.76 -9.06 -5.73
CA PHE A 69 2.39 -9.02 -4.42
C PHE A 69 3.90 -8.96 -4.53
N TYR A 70 4.53 -9.93 -5.20
CA TYR A 70 5.98 -10.07 -5.21
C TYR A 70 6.66 -8.92 -5.97
N GLU A 71 6.07 -8.47 -7.07
CA GLU A 71 6.57 -7.34 -7.86
C GLU A 71 6.62 -6.05 -7.03
N ASN A 72 5.53 -5.76 -6.32
CA ASN A 72 5.46 -4.58 -5.47
C ASN A 72 6.33 -4.73 -4.21
N PHE A 73 6.35 -5.92 -3.61
CA PHE A 73 7.20 -6.22 -2.46
C PHE A 73 8.68 -6.03 -2.79
N PHE A 74 9.18 -6.63 -3.88
CA PHE A 74 10.57 -6.47 -4.31
C PHE A 74 10.89 -5.02 -4.70
N ARG A 75 9.96 -4.31 -5.35
CA ARG A 75 10.12 -2.87 -5.65
C ARG A 75 10.31 -2.04 -4.38
N MET A 76 9.59 -2.38 -3.30
CA MET A 76 9.77 -1.72 -2.00
C MET A 76 11.09 -2.12 -1.34
N CYS A 77 11.46 -3.41 -1.36
CA CYS A 77 12.72 -3.89 -0.79
C CYS A 77 13.97 -3.27 -1.46
N GLN A 78 13.86 -2.85 -2.72
CA GLN A 78 14.93 -2.14 -3.43
C GLN A 78 15.14 -0.69 -2.96
N LYS A 79 14.26 -0.16 -2.10
CA LYS A 79 14.41 1.17 -1.50
C LYS A 79 15.09 1.03 -0.13
N PRO A 80 16.41 1.29 -0.03
CA PRO A 80 17.14 1.12 1.22
C PRO A 80 16.63 2.10 2.27
N ILE A 81 16.41 1.58 3.48
CA ILE A 81 16.11 2.37 4.67
C ILE A 81 17.45 2.74 5.33
N PRO A 82 17.83 4.04 5.39
CA PRO A 82 19.06 4.44 6.05
C PRO A 82 18.92 4.26 7.58
N PHE A 83 20.05 3.97 8.23
CA PHE A 83 20.15 3.88 9.69
C PHE A 83 20.68 5.19 10.29
N GLY A 84 20.38 5.43 11.57
CA GLY A 84 20.85 6.60 12.31
C GLY A 84 20.24 7.91 11.82
N ASP A 85 21.03 8.97 11.74
CA ASP A 85 20.57 10.33 11.43
C ASP A 85 19.88 10.46 10.05
N GLY A 86 20.23 9.57 9.11
CA GLY A 86 19.59 9.51 7.80
C GLY A 86 18.15 9.01 7.84
N TYR A 87 17.76 8.27 8.88
CA TYR A 87 16.42 7.69 9.01
C TYR A 87 15.35 8.78 9.07
N THR A 88 15.54 9.82 9.89
CA THR A 88 14.54 10.87 10.09
C THR A 88 14.25 11.64 8.80
N GLN A 89 15.29 11.96 8.02
CA GLN A 89 15.14 12.64 6.74
C GLN A 89 14.43 11.74 5.71
N TRP A 90 14.82 10.47 5.66
CA TRP A 90 14.18 9.48 4.80
C TRP A 90 12.71 9.28 5.18
N ALA A 91 12.39 9.13 6.46
CA ALA A 91 11.05 8.90 6.95
C ALA A 91 10.14 10.09 6.64
N SER A 92 10.62 11.33 6.84
CA SER A 92 9.89 12.54 6.45
C SER A 92 9.61 12.56 4.93
N LYS A 93 10.61 12.27 4.10
CA LYS A 93 10.43 12.20 2.64
C LYS A 93 9.43 11.12 2.24
N MET A 94 9.54 9.92 2.79
CA MET A 94 8.62 8.82 2.48
C MET A 94 7.21 9.13 2.96
N LEU A 95 7.05 9.78 4.12
CA LEU A 95 5.75 10.20 4.63
C LEU A 95 5.08 11.20 3.68
N GLU A 96 5.82 12.17 3.13
CA GLU A 96 5.29 13.09 2.13
C GLU A 96 4.91 12.37 0.83
N GLN A 97 5.70 11.39 0.38
CA GLN A 97 5.34 10.56 -0.76
C GLN A 97 4.11 9.69 -0.50
N LEU A 98 3.99 9.15 0.71
CA LEU A 98 2.86 8.37 1.18
C LEU A 98 1.58 9.21 1.23
N LYS A 99 1.65 10.43 1.78
CA LYS A 99 0.53 11.40 1.79
C LYS A 99 0.01 11.70 0.38
N GLN A 100 0.89 11.71 -0.60
CA GLN A 100 0.55 11.90 -2.01
C GLN A 100 0.07 10.62 -2.72
N GLY A 101 0.07 9.48 -2.02
CA GLY A 101 -0.33 8.17 -2.54
C GLY A 101 0.73 7.46 -3.37
N ARG A 102 1.97 7.97 -3.41
CA ARG A 102 3.07 7.41 -4.23
C ARG A 102 3.74 6.18 -3.62
N GLU A 103 3.58 6.00 -2.31
CA GLU A 103 4.08 4.84 -1.56
C GLU A 103 2.93 3.90 -1.13
N ILE A 104 1.84 3.88 -1.89
CA ILE A 104 0.70 2.97 -1.72
C ILE A 104 0.63 2.06 -2.93
N TYR A 105 0.88 0.77 -2.73
CA TYR A 105 0.99 -0.21 -3.80
C TYR A 105 -0.24 -1.12 -3.83
N TYR A 106 -1.14 -0.91 -4.78
CA TYR A 106 -2.27 -1.80 -4.98
C TYR A 106 -1.81 -3.15 -5.55
N LEU A 107 -2.31 -4.25 -4.98
CA LEU A 107 -1.90 -5.60 -5.33
C LEU A 107 -2.85 -6.34 -6.28
N GLY A 108 -3.99 -5.73 -6.61
CA GLY A 108 -4.91 -6.25 -7.61
C GLY A 108 -4.47 -5.90 -9.04
N ALA A 109 -5.12 -6.53 -10.02
CA ALA A 109 -4.91 -6.19 -11.42
C ALA A 109 -5.23 -4.70 -11.66
N GLU A 110 -4.44 -4.03 -12.51
CA GLU A 110 -4.78 -2.68 -12.98
C GLU A 110 -6.23 -2.66 -13.47
N ILE A 111 -6.95 -1.61 -13.12
CA ILE A 111 -7.99 -1.12 -14.02
C ILE A 111 -7.23 -0.70 -15.26
N GLU A 112 -7.45 -1.38 -16.37
CA GLU A 112 -6.91 -1.00 -17.67
C GLU A 112 -7.27 0.45 -17.95
N THR A 113 -6.41 1.40 -17.59
CA THR A 113 -6.43 2.74 -18.17
C THR A 113 -5.89 2.61 -19.59
N GLY A 114 -6.76 2.17 -20.50
CA GLY A 114 -6.77 2.58 -21.92
C GLY A 114 -5.43 2.59 -22.67
N ALA A 115 -4.57 1.59 -22.49
CA ALA A 115 -3.43 1.36 -23.39
C ALA A 115 -3.25 -0.14 -23.63
N SER A 116 -4.18 -0.71 -24.40
CA SER A 116 -3.96 -1.98 -25.08
C SER A 116 -2.68 -1.86 -25.91
N ARG A 117 -1.59 -2.47 -25.44
CA ARG A 117 -0.49 -2.84 -26.33
C ARG A 117 -0.83 -4.20 -26.92
N PRO A 118 -0.86 -4.35 -28.26
CA PRO A 118 -1.06 -5.64 -28.87
C PRO A 118 0.09 -6.56 -28.47
N ARG A 119 -0.24 -7.75 -27.98
CA ARG A 119 0.74 -8.84 -27.85
C ARG A 119 1.08 -9.28 -29.27
N THR A 120 2.33 -9.03 -29.68
CA THR A 120 2.98 -9.77 -30.77
C THR A 120 3.24 -11.20 -30.36
#